data_AF-A0A1H9VYP2-F1
#
_entry.id   AF-A0A1H9VYP2-F1
#
_cell.length_a   1.000
_cell.length_b   1.000
_cell.length_c   1.000
_cell.angle_alpha   90.00
_cell.angle_beta   90.00
_cell.angle_gamma   90.00
#
_symmetry.space_group_name_H-M   'P 1'
#
loop_
_entity.id
_entity.type
_entity.pdbx_description
1 polymer ?
#
loop_
_entity_poly.entity_id
_entity_poly.type
_entity_poly.pdbx_seq_one_letter_code
_entity_poly.pdbx_strand_id
1 'polypeptide(L)'
;MARPSPYPLELRKRAVRMVAEVRPEYDTEWSAMKAVAAKLGIGTTETLRKWVRQDQIDNGARPGTTTEESAQVKAMKKEIAELRLANEILKAAASFFAAELDRPHTRS
;
A
#
# COMPACT_ATOMS: atom_id res chain seq x y z
N MET A 1 -0.11 12.12 4.59
CA MET A 1 -0.47 10.69 4.70
C MET A 1 -1.93 10.54 4.31
N ALA A 2 -2.31 9.52 3.54
CA ALA A 2 -3.72 9.31 3.20
C ALA A 2 -4.54 9.03 4.48
N ARG A 3 -5.70 9.66 4.61
CA ARG A 3 -6.63 9.42 5.74
C ARG A 3 -6.94 7.92 5.84
N PRO A 4 -6.86 7.30 7.03
CA PRO A 4 -7.32 5.92 7.22
C PRO A 4 -8.74 5.80 6.69
N SER A 5 -8.97 4.82 5.81
CA SER A 5 -10.31 4.61 5.26
C SER A 5 -11.27 4.27 6.40
N PRO A 6 -12.50 4.82 6.38
CA PRO A 6 -13.48 4.61 7.46
C PRO A 6 -13.98 3.18 7.55
N TYR A 7 -13.64 2.31 6.58
CA TYR A 7 -14.07 0.92 6.53
C TYR A 7 -12.97 0.00 7.04
N PRO A 8 -13.19 -0.69 8.18
CA PRO A 8 -12.27 -1.69 8.72
C PRO A 8 -11.99 -2.82 7.72
N LEU A 9 -10.81 -3.45 7.81
CA LEU A 9 -10.42 -4.53 6.89
C LEU A 9 -11.42 -5.69 6.90
N GLU A 10 -11.92 -6.07 8.08
CA GLU A 10 -12.88 -7.16 8.24
C GLU A 10 -14.22 -6.86 7.54
N LEU A 11 -14.67 -5.60 7.55
CA LEU A 11 -15.86 -5.20 6.79
C LEU A 11 -15.62 -5.35 5.28
N ARG A 12 -14.44 -4.99 4.78
CA ARG A 12 -14.11 -5.13 3.35
C ARG A 12 -14.08 -6.59 2.92
N LYS A 13 -13.38 -7.44 3.67
CA LYS A 13 -13.31 -8.89 3.40
C LYS A 13 -14.70 -9.52 3.40
N ARG A 14 -15.52 -9.17 4.41
CA ARG A 14 -16.91 -9.62 4.49
C ARG A 14 -17.73 -9.15 3.29
N ALA A 15 -17.59 -7.89 2.89
CA ALA A 15 -18.33 -7.33 1.76
C ALA A 15 -17.97 -8.03 0.44
N VAL A 16 -16.68 -8.23 0.17
CA VAL A 16 -16.21 -8.96 -1.03
C VAL A 16 -16.73 -10.40 -1.04
N ARG A 17 -16.63 -11.11 0.08
CA ARG A 17 -17.16 -12.48 0.21
C ARG A 17 -18.67 -12.51 -0.05
N MET A 18 -19.42 -11.59 0.54
CA MET A 18 -20.87 -11.51 0.35
C MET A 18 -21.23 -11.22 -1.11
N VAL A 19 -20.47 -10.38 -1.83
CA VAL A 19 -20.69 -10.18 -3.28
C VAL A 19 -20.52 -11.49 -4.04
N ALA A 20 -19.47 -12.27 -3.73
CA ALA A 20 -19.24 -13.55 -4.40
C ALA A 20 -20.37 -14.57 -4.11
N GLU A 21 -20.86 -14.62 -2.87
CA GLU A 21 -21.97 -15.48 -2.45
C GLU A 21 -23.28 -15.15 -3.18
N VAL A 22 -23.66 -13.88 -3.24
CA VAL A 22 -24.93 -13.46 -3.84
C VAL A 22 -24.84 -13.24 -5.35
N ARG A 23 -23.63 -13.25 -5.94
CA ARG A 23 -23.41 -12.99 -7.37
C ARG A 23 -24.33 -13.83 -8.30
N PRO A 24 -24.58 -15.13 -8.05
CA PRO A 24 -25.44 -15.95 -8.90
C PRO A 24 -26.91 -15.54 -8.87
N GLU A 25 -27.36 -14.81 -7.84
CA GLU A 25 -28.76 -14.38 -7.67
C GLU A 25 -29.11 -13.11 -8.48
N TYR A 26 -28.13 -12.50 -9.13
CA TYR A 26 -28.30 -11.24 -9.88
C TYR A 26 -27.84 -11.39 -11.34
N ASP A 27 -28.49 -10.67 -12.25
CA ASP A 27 -28.12 -10.65 -13.67
C ASP A 27 -26.70 -10.09 -13.89
N THR A 28 -26.34 -9.05 -13.14
CA THR A 28 -25.05 -8.36 -13.29
C THR A 28 -24.27 -8.32 -11.99
N GLU A 29 -22.94 -8.34 -12.11
CA GLU A 29 -22.02 -8.16 -10.98
C GLU A 29 -22.26 -6.81 -10.27
N TRP A 30 -22.62 -5.77 -11.04
CA TRP A 30 -22.92 -4.45 -10.51
C TRP A 30 -24.20 -4.45 -9.65
N SER A 31 -25.25 -5.17 -10.06
CA SER A 31 -26.48 -5.32 -9.28
C SER A 31 -26.21 -5.99 -7.94
N ALA A 32 -25.42 -7.07 -7.93
CA ALA A 32 -24.98 -7.74 -6.70
C ALA A 32 -24.19 -6.79 -5.79
N MET A 33 -23.20 -6.06 -6.34
CA MET A 33 -22.45 -5.06 -5.58
C MET A 33 -23.35 -3.95 -5.02
N LYS A 34 -24.33 -3.46 -5.79
CA LYS A 34 -25.24 -2.40 -5.33
C LYS A 34 -26.09 -2.89 -4.14
N ALA A 35 -26.61 -4.12 -4.22
CA ALA A 35 -27.38 -4.71 -3.13
C ALA A 35 -26.54 -4.90 -1.86
N VAL A 36 -25.31 -5.42 -1.99
CA VAL A 36 -24.40 -5.62 -0.84
C VAL A 36 -23.95 -4.28 -0.24
N ALA A 37 -23.63 -3.29 -1.07
CA ALA A 37 -23.26 -1.96 -0.60
C ALA A 37 -24.39 -1.30 0.23
N ALA A 38 -25.64 -1.40 -0.26
CA ALA A 38 -26.80 -0.93 0.49
C ALA A 38 -26.99 -1.70 1.81
N LYS A 39 -26.87 -3.03 1.78
CA LYS A 39 -27.04 -3.90 2.96
C LYS A 39 -26.00 -3.64 4.05
N LEU A 40 -24.77 -3.31 3.68
CA LEU A 40 -23.66 -3.07 4.61
C LEU A 40 -23.41 -1.59 4.93
N GLY A 41 -24.24 -0.68 4.41
CA GLY A 41 -24.08 0.76 4.63
C GLY A 41 -22.81 1.36 4.02
N ILE A 42 -22.31 0.77 2.93
CA ILE A 42 -21.14 1.29 2.19
C ILE A 42 -21.61 2.44 1.30
N GLY A 43 -21.06 3.64 1.50
CA GLY A 43 -21.59 4.87 0.91
C GLY A 43 -21.67 4.91 -0.62
N THR A 44 -20.79 4.19 -1.33
CA THR A 44 -20.86 4.08 -2.80
C THR A 44 -20.58 2.67 -3.29
N THR A 45 -21.37 2.20 -4.26
CA THR A 45 -21.13 0.91 -4.94
C THR A 45 -19.74 0.84 -5.56
N GLU A 46 -19.21 1.96 -6.03
CA GLU A 46 -17.86 2.06 -6.59
C GLU A 46 -16.76 1.73 -5.56
N THR A 47 -17.00 2.02 -4.28
CA THR A 47 -16.08 1.61 -3.20
C THR A 47 -15.98 0.08 -3.12
N LEU A 48 -17.13 -0.59 -3.15
CA LEU A 48 -17.17 -2.05 -3.12
C LEU A 48 -16.60 -2.67 -4.39
N ARG A 49 -16.88 -2.07 -5.57
CA ARG A 49 -16.28 -2.49 -6.83
C ARG A 49 -14.76 -2.50 -6.76
N LYS A 50 -14.14 -1.44 -6.22
CA LYS A 50 -12.68 -1.38 -6.08
C LYS A 50 -12.13 -2.53 -5.24
N TRP A 51 -12.81 -2.88 -4.14
CA TRP A 51 -12.39 -4.00 -3.31
C TRP A 51 -12.55 -5.34 -4.02
N VAL A 52 -13.67 -5.57 -4.71
CA VAL A 52 -13.90 -6.78 -5.50
C VAL A 52 -12.86 -6.92 -6.62
N ARG A 53 -12.52 -5.82 -7.32
CA ARG A 53 -11.48 -5.85 -8.36
C ARG A 53 -10.10 -6.10 -7.78
N GLN A 54 -9.74 -5.51 -6.63
CA GLN A 54 -8.46 -5.78 -5.99
C GLN A 54 -8.37 -7.24 -5.54
N ASP A 55 -9.43 -7.79 -4.96
CA ASP A 55 -9.48 -9.20 -4.57
C ASP A 55 -9.35 -10.14 -5.79
N GLN A 56 -9.99 -9.81 -6.92
CA GLN A 56 -9.80 -10.55 -8.17
C GLN A 56 -8.35 -10.48 -8.68
N ILE A 57 -7.65 -9.35 -8.48
CA ILE A 57 -6.24 -9.20 -8.85
C ILE A 57 -5.36 -10.03 -7.91
N ASP A 58 -5.59 -9.92 -6.60
CA ASP A 58 -4.83 -10.64 -5.57
C ASP A 58 -4.98 -12.16 -5.71
N ASN A 59 -6.14 -12.64 -6.19
CA ASN A 59 -6.39 -14.05 -6.48
C ASN A 59 -6.02 -14.47 -7.93
N GLY A 60 -5.45 -13.58 -8.75
CA GLY A 60 -5.02 -13.88 -10.12
C GLY A 60 -6.16 -14.03 -11.16
N ALA A 61 -7.41 -13.76 -10.78
CA ALA A 61 -8.56 -13.79 -11.70
C ALA A 61 -8.59 -12.59 -12.66
N ARG A 62 -7.83 -11.54 -12.38
CA ARG A 62 -7.72 -10.33 -13.22
C ARG A 62 -6.27 -9.83 -13.24
N PRO A 63 -5.75 -9.36 -14.38
CA PRO A 63 -4.43 -8.72 -14.42
C PRO A 63 -4.43 -7.41 -13.60
N GLY A 64 -3.34 -7.17 -12.89
CA GLY A 64 -3.11 -5.96 -12.11
C GLY A 64 -1.98 -6.17 -11.09
N THR A 65 -1.64 -5.10 -10.36
CA THR A 65 -0.67 -5.18 -9.25
C THR A 65 -1.37 -5.67 -7.99
N THR A 66 -0.85 -6.73 -7.40
CA THR A 66 -1.42 -7.27 -6.17
C THR A 66 -1.17 -6.35 -4.97
N THR A 67 -1.98 -6.51 -3.93
CA THR A 67 -1.79 -5.81 -2.66
C THR A 67 -0.41 -6.12 -2.06
N GLU A 68 0.06 -7.36 -2.23
CA GLU A 68 1.37 -7.80 -1.75
C GLU A 68 2.52 -7.12 -2.52
N GLU A 69 2.49 -7.15 -3.86
CA GLU A 69 3.51 -6.49 -4.69
C GLU A 69 3.62 -4.99 -4.36
N SER A 70 2.47 -4.33 -4.21
CA SER A 70 2.42 -2.91 -3.82
C SER A 70 3.04 -2.67 -2.44
N ALA A 71 2.78 -3.56 -1.47
CA ALA A 71 3.36 -3.47 -0.13
C ALA A 71 4.89 -3.69 -0.16
N GLN A 72 5.37 -4.68 -0.92
CA GLN A 72 6.80 -4.96 -1.08
C GLN A 72 7.53 -3.78 -1.72
N VAL A 73 7.02 -3.22 -2.82
CA VAL A 73 7.61 -2.05 -3.47
C VAL A 73 7.69 -0.86 -2.52
N LYS A 74 6.67 -0.65 -1.68
CA LYS A 74 6.68 0.41 -0.67
C LYS A 74 7.74 0.18 0.41
N ALA A 75 7.88 -1.05 0.89
CA ALA A 75 8.88 -1.43 1.88
C ALA A 75 10.30 -1.22 1.33
N MET A 76 10.56 -1.71 0.12
CA MET A 76 11.85 -1.52 -0.57
C MET A 76 12.18 -0.04 -0.78
N LYS A 77 11.21 0.78 -1.19
CA LYS A 77 11.43 2.23 -1.35
C LYS A 77 11.80 2.90 -0.03
N LYS A 78 11.20 2.47 1.08
CA LYS A 78 11.52 2.99 2.42
C LYS A 78 12.96 2.59 2.81
N GLU A 79 13.31 1.33 2.64
CA GLU A 79 14.67 0.83 2.93
C GLU A 79 15.73 1.54 2.08
N ILE A 80 15.49 1.71 0.78
CA ILE A 80 16.39 2.47 -0.10
C ILE A 80 16.57 3.91 0.39
N ALA A 81 15.50 4.57 0.85
CA ALA A 81 15.59 5.92 1.37
C ALA A 81 16.42 5.99 2.67
N GLU A 82 16.22 5.03 3.57
CA GLU A 82 16.98 4.91 4.82
C GLU A 82 18.47 4.63 4.56
N LEU A 83 18.77 3.70 3.64
CA LEU A 83 20.14 3.38 3.24
C LEU A 83 20.84 4.57 2.59
N ARG A 84 20.13 5.32 1.72
CA ARG A 84 20.67 6.55 1.13
C ARG A 84 20.98 7.59 2.20
N LEU A 85 20.07 7.81 3.14
CA LEU A 85 20.30 8.74 4.24
C LEU A 85 21.52 8.34 5.08
N ALA A 86 21.63 7.06 5.45
CA ALA A 86 22.79 6.56 6.19
C ALA A 86 24.09 6.73 5.41
N ASN A 87 24.08 6.45 4.10
CA ASN A 87 25.25 6.60 3.25
C ASN A 87 25.71 8.07 3.16
N GLU A 88 24.78 9.02 3.06
CA GLU A 88 25.11 10.44 3.03
C GLU A 88 25.70 10.92 4.37
N ILE A 89 25.18 10.45 5.51
CA ILE A 89 25.76 10.74 6.83
C ILE A 89 27.21 10.20 6.92
N LEU A 90 27.44 8.97 6.46
CA LEU A 90 28.77 8.36 6.49
C LEU A 90 29.77 9.08 5.57
N LYS A 91 29.35 9.47 4.36
CA LYS A 91 30.19 10.28 3.46
C LYS A 91 30.54 11.63 4.07
N ALA A 92 29.56 12.31 4.67
CA ALA A 92 29.79 13.58 5.35
C ALA A 92 30.80 13.43 6.49
N ALA A 93 30.65 12.40 7.33
CA ALA A 93 31.61 12.09 8.39
C ALA A 93 33.01 11.79 7.84
N ALA A 94 33.12 10.97 6.79
CA ALA A 94 34.41 10.65 6.17
C ALA A 94 35.10 11.90 5.61
N SER A 95 34.35 12.79 4.94
CA SER A 95 34.89 14.05 4.43
C SER A 95 35.36 14.99 5.56
N PHE A 96 34.61 15.06 6.66
CA PHE A 96 34.98 15.83 7.84
C PHE A 96 36.30 15.31 8.45
N PHE A 97 36.42 14.00 8.67
CA PHE A 97 37.64 13.41 9.24
C PHE A 97 38.85 13.51 8.30
N ALA A 98 38.66 13.37 6.99
CA ALA A 98 39.73 13.58 6.02
C ALA A 98 40.27 15.02 6.07
N ALA A 99 39.38 16.01 6.15
CA ALA A 99 39.77 17.42 6.29
C ALA A 99 40.47 17.73 7.62
N GLU A 100 40.12 17.05 8.72
CA GLU A 100 40.79 17.17 10.02
C GLU A 100 42.23 16.63 9.96
N LEU A 101 42.45 15.50 9.26
CA LEU A 101 43.77 14.87 9.12
C LEU A 101 44.76 15.70 8.29
N ASP A 102 44.29 16.42 7.27
CA ASP A 102 45.12 17.28 6.42
C ASP A 102 45.49 18.63 7.06
N ARG A 103 45.01 18.91 8.28
CA ARG A 103 45.26 20.18 8.96
C ARG A 103 46.60 20.13 9.70
N PRO A 104 47.60 20.96 9.36
CA PRO A 104 48.90 20.93 10.03
C PRO A 104 48.74 21.30 11.51
N HIS A 105 49.08 20.36 12.40
CA HIS A 105 49.16 20.63 13.83
C HIS A 105 50.38 21.52 14.08
N THR A 106 50.19 22.82 14.24
CA THR A 106 51.25 23.68 14.79
C THR A 106 51.43 23.32 16.26
N ARG A 107 52.46 22.52 16.58
CA ARG A 107 52.95 22.34 17.95
C ARG A 107 53.54 23.68 18.40
N SER A 108 52.88 24.33 19.37
CA SER A 108 53.43 25.44 20.15
C SER A 108 54.41 24.93 21.20
#